data_AF-A0A8U8BJR9-F1
#
_entry.id   AF-A0A8U8BJR9-F1
#
_cell.length_a   1.000
_cell.length_b   1.000
_cell.length_c   1.000
_cell.angle_alpha   90.00
_cell.angle_beta   90.00
_cell.angle_gamma   90.00
#
_symmetry.space_group_name_H-M   'P 1'
#
loop_
_entity.id
_entity.type
_entity.pdbx_description
1 polymer ?
#
loop_
_entity_poly.entity_id
_entity_poly.type
_entity_poly.pdbx_seq_one_letter_code
_entity_poly.pdbx_strand_id
1 'polypeptide(L)'
;GRYAAKRFRKAQCPIVERLTNSMMMHGRNNGKKLMTVRIVKHAFEIIHLLTGENPLQVLVNAIINSGPREDSTRIGRAGTVRRQAVDVSPLRRVNQVIPKIQNCLADTLSTAKGSSNSYAIKKKDELERVAKSNR
;
A
#
# COMPACT_ATOMS: atom_id res chain seq x y z
N GLY A 1 -4.57 18.87 6.77
CA GLY A 1 -3.39 18.62 7.64
C GLY A 1 -2.11 19.15 7.00
N ARG A 2 -1.06 19.39 7.80
CA ARG A 2 0.22 20.02 7.40
C ARG A 2 0.86 19.45 6.12
N TYR A 3 0.68 18.15 5.88
CA TYR A 3 1.27 17.41 4.76
C TYR A 3 0.51 17.51 3.42
N ALA A 4 -0.69 18.10 3.40
CA ALA A 4 -1.51 18.21 2.18
C ALA A 4 -1.26 19.50 1.39
N ALA A 5 -0.72 20.55 2.03
CA ALA A 5 -0.68 21.90 1.45
C ALA A 5 0.30 22.08 0.28
N LYS A 6 1.31 21.22 0.12
CA LYS A 6 2.27 21.28 -1.01
C LYS A 6 2.48 19.90 -1.61
N ARG A 7 2.70 19.85 -2.93
CA ARG A 7 3.13 18.63 -3.63
C ARG A 7 4.40 18.08 -2.95
N PHE A 8 4.48 16.76 -2.79
CA PHE A 8 5.59 16.04 -2.13
C PHE A 8 5.72 16.15 -0.60
N ARG A 9 5.00 17.06 0.10
CA ARG A 9 5.02 17.07 1.58
C ARG A 9 4.52 15.77 2.22
N LYS A 10 3.72 14.98 1.50
CA LYS A 10 3.29 13.64 1.92
C LYS A 10 4.46 12.65 2.10
N ALA A 11 5.60 12.87 1.47
CA ALA A 11 6.80 12.05 1.65
C ALA A 11 7.45 12.22 3.02
N GLN A 12 7.30 13.40 3.64
CA GLN A 12 7.81 13.71 4.98
C GLN A 12 6.93 13.14 6.11
N CYS A 13 5.71 12.70 5.79
CA CYS A 13 4.81 12.10 6.75
C CYS A 13 5.26 10.67 7.09
N PRO A 14 5.41 10.31 8.38
CA PRO A 14 5.78 8.96 8.79
C PRO A 14 4.88 7.89 8.19
N ILE A 15 5.47 6.76 7.82
CA ILE A 15 4.75 5.66 7.16
C ILE A 15 3.61 5.12 8.04
N VAL A 16 3.86 4.99 9.35
CA VAL A 16 2.85 4.55 10.33
C VAL A 16 1.68 5.54 10.38
N GLU A 17 1.95 6.84 10.33
CA GLU A 17 0.89 7.85 10.28
C GLU A 17 0.08 7.72 8.98
N ARG A 18 0.74 7.48 7.85
CA ARG A 18 0.04 7.24 6.58
C ARG A 18 -0.85 5.99 6.63
N LEU A 19 -0.40 4.92 7.29
CA LEU A 19 -1.20 3.71 7.51
C LEU A 19 -2.44 4.00 8.37
N THR A 20 -2.28 4.70 9.49
CA THR A 20 -3.43 5.09 10.34
C THR A 20 -4.43 5.96 9.57
N ASN A 21 -3.96 6.88 8.73
CA ASN A 21 -4.86 7.69 7.92
C ASN A 21 -5.65 6.86 6.89
N SER A 22 -5.06 5.79 6.34
CA SER A 22 -5.74 4.90 5.37
C SER A 22 -6.82 4.00 6.00
N MET A 23 -6.71 3.64 7.28
CA MET A 23 -7.71 2.83 7.99
C MET A 23 -9.06 3.52 8.20
N MET A 24 -9.14 4.85 8.05
CA MET A 24 -10.33 5.65 8.32
C MET A 24 -11.13 6.00 7.05
N MET A 25 -10.98 5.26 5.94
CA MET A 25 -11.54 5.66 4.64
C MET A 25 -13.02 5.32 4.43
N HIS A 26 -13.59 4.41 5.22
CA HIS A 26 -14.95 3.91 5.01
C HIS A 26 -15.94 4.65 5.90
N GLY A 27 -16.72 5.58 5.31
CA GLY A 27 -17.90 6.27 5.88
C GLY A 27 -17.94 6.40 7.41
N ARG A 28 -18.54 5.40 8.09
CA ARG A 28 -18.74 5.35 9.55
C ARG A 28 -17.43 5.44 10.37
N ASN A 29 -16.29 5.16 9.75
CA ASN A 29 -14.96 5.18 10.38
C ASN A 29 -14.18 6.47 10.08
N ASN A 30 -14.75 7.40 9.32
CA ASN A 30 -14.10 8.66 8.96
C ASN A 30 -13.80 9.50 10.21
N GLY A 31 -12.56 9.98 10.32
CA GLY A 31 -12.12 10.88 11.40
C GLY A 31 -11.77 10.21 12.74
N LYS A 32 -11.96 8.89 12.89
CA LYS A 32 -11.72 8.16 14.15
C LYS A 32 -10.24 7.82 14.41
N LYS A 33 -9.36 8.84 14.41
CA LYS A 33 -7.90 8.63 14.44
C LYS A 33 -7.41 7.96 15.73
N LEU A 34 -7.97 8.34 16.89
CA LEU A 34 -7.61 7.74 18.18
C LEU A 34 -7.90 6.23 18.23
N MET A 35 -9.06 5.82 17.70
CA MET A 35 -9.44 4.40 17.63
C MET A 35 -8.48 3.63 16.74
N THR A 36 -8.17 4.17 15.55
CA THR A 36 -7.25 3.54 14.62
C THR A 36 -5.83 3.39 15.17
N VAL A 37 -5.32 4.40 15.88
CA VAL A 37 -3.98 4.33 16.49
C VAL A 37 -3.89 3.16 17.46
N ARG A 38 -4.95 2.89 18.24
CA ARG A 38 -5.00 1.72 19.14
C ARG A 38 -4.96 0.40 18.37
N ILE A 39 -5.71 0.30 17.27
CA ILE A 39 -5.70 -0.90 16.41
C ILE A 39 -4.29 -1.18 15.85
N VAL A 40 -3.62 -0.15 15.33
CA VAL A 40 -2.26 -0.29 14.79
C VAL A 40 -1.26 -0.66 15.89
N LYS A 41 -1.42 -0.11 17.10
CA LYS A 41 -0.58 -0.48 18.26
C LYS A 41 -0.70 -1.98 18.57
N HIS A 42 -1.92 -2.50 18.71
CA HIS A 42 -2.14 -3.92 18.97
C HIS A 42 -1.66 -4.82 17.83
N ALA A 43 -1.82 -4.39 16.57
CA ALA A 43 -1.29 -5.13 15.43
C ALA A 43 0.25 -5.25 15.49
N PHE A 44 0.96 -4.19 15.87
CA PHE A 44 2.42 -4.23 16.01
C PHE A 44 2.88 -5.10 17.18
N GLU A 45 2.14 -5.11 18.29
CA GLU A 45 2.39 -6.03 19.41
C GLU A 45 2.26 -7.49 18.97
N ILE A 46 1.19 -7.83 18.22
CA ILE A 46 0.99 -9.17 17.67
C ILE A 46 2.12 -9.56 16.71
N ILE A 47 2.53 -8.66 15.81
CA ILE A 47 3.63 -8.93 14.87
C ILE A 47 4.93 -9.23 15.63
N HIS A 48 5.23 -8.45 16.68
CA HIS A 48 6.42 -8.68 17.49
C HIS A 48 6.36 -10.05 18.20
N LEU A 49 5.22 -10.41 18.78
CA LEU A 49 5.04 -11.71 19.44
C LEU A 49 5.14 -12.89 18.47
N LEU A 50 4.66 -12.73 17.23
CA LEU A 50 4.70 -13.80 16.21
C LEU A 50 6.08 -13.99 15.55
N THR A 51 6.88 -12.93 15.45
CA THR A 51 8.16 -12.96 14.71
C THR A 51 9.40 -12.87 15.57
N GLY A 52 9.29 -12.27 16.76
CA GLY A 52 10.44 -11.84 17.55
C GLY A 52 11.22 -10.65 16.95
N GLU A 53 10.81 -10.13 15.79
CA GLU A 53 11.49 -9.03 15.11
C GLU A 53 10.84 -7.68 15.43
N ASN A 54 11.50 -6.59 15.03
CA ASN A 54 10.93 -5.25 15.15
C ASN A 54 9.75 -5.09 14.15
N PRO A 55 8.52 -4.80 14.62
CA PRO A 55 7.34 -4.70 13.75
C PRO A 55 7.43 -3.58 12.72
N LEU A 56 8.24 -2.53 12.98
CA LEU A 56 8.50 -1.48 12.00
C LEU A 56 9.26 -2.00 10.77
N GLN A 57 10.22 -2.91 10.99
CA GLN A 57 10.98 -3.51 9.90
C GLN A 57 10.10 -4.42 9.04
N VAL A 58 9.24 -5.22 9.69
CA VAL A 58 8.26 -6.07 9.00
C VAL A 58 7.33 -5.22 8.13
N LEU A 59 6.85 -4.08 8.64
CA LEU A 59 6.02 -3.17 7.86
C LEU A 59 6.77 -2.58 6.65
N VAL A 60 8.03 -2.19 6.83
CA VAL A 60 8.87 -1.67 5.72
C VAL A 60 9.05 -2.74 4.64
N ASN A 61 9.38 -3.97 5.04
CA ASN A 61 9.54 -5.10 4.12
C ASN A 61 8.24 -5.40 3.37
N ALA A 62 7.09 -5.36 4.06
CA ALA A 62 5.78 -5.52 3.44
C ALA A 62 5.49 -4.45 2.37
N ILE A 63 5.90 -3.21 2.61
CA ILE A 63 5.74 -2.11 1.64
C ILE A 63 6.62 -2.31 0.41
N ILE A 64 7.87 -2.71 0.61
CA ILE A 64 8.84 -2.97 -0.47
C ILE A 64 8.31 -4.06 -1.41
N ASN A 65 7.81 -5.16 -0.84
CA ASN A 65 7.37 -6.31 -1.63
C ASN A 65 6.06 -6.06 -2.38
N SER A 66 5.15 -5.26 -1.82
CA SER A 66 3.82 -4.99 -2.37
C SER A 66 3.79 -3.93 -3.47
N GLY A 67 4.87 -3.15 -3.64
CA GLY A 67 4.92 -2.04 -4.60
C GLY A 67 4.99 -2.53 -6.05
N PRO A 68 3.98 -2.25 -6.92
CA PRO A 68 4.04 -2.60 -8.33
C PRO A 68 5.10 -1.75 -9.05
N ARG A 69 5.90 -2.37 -9.90
CA ARG A 69 6.95 -1.69 -10.69
C ARG A 69 6.40 -1.13 -12.00
N GLU A 70 5.50 -1.88 -12.62
CA GLU A 70 4.84 -1.54 -13.89
C GLU A 70 3.32 -1.45 -13.68
N ASP A 71 2.68 -0.56 -14.43
CA ASP A 71 1.22 -0.40 -14.47
C ASP A 71 0.80 -0.22 -15.94
N SER A 72 -0.50 -0.33 -16.21
CA SER A 72 -1.03 -0.12 -17.57
C SER A 72 -1.86 1.16 -17.60
N THR A 73 -1.60 2.04 -18.56
CA THR A 73 -2.40 3.23 -18.80
C THR A 73 -3.18 3.12 -20.09
N ARG A 74 -4.35 3.76 -20.09
CA ARG A 74 -5.23 3.81 -21.24
C ARG A 74 -4.71 4.89 -22.20
N ILE A 75 -4.29 4.49 -23.39
CA ILE A 75 -3.80 5.39 -24.45
C ILE A 75 -4.67 5.18 -25.69
N GLY A 76 -5.14 6.27 -26.30
CA GLY A 76 -6.00 6.20 -27.46
C GLY A 76 -6.22 7.57 -28.09
N ARG A 77 -6.58 7.58 -29.37
CA ARG A 77 -7.06 8.76 -30.11
C ARG A 77 -8.29 8.35 -30.89
N ALA A 78 -9.23 9.29 -31.06
CA ALA A 78 -10.38 9.16 -31.96
C ALA A 78 -11.21 7.86 -31.76
N GLY A 79 -11.60 7.55 -30.52
CA GLY A 79 -12.57 6.48 -30.22
C GLY A 79 -11.98 5.07 -30.08
N THR A 80 -10.73 4.84 -30.45
CA THR A 80 -10.03 3.57 -30.15
C THR A 80 -9.14 3.73 -28.93
N VAL A 81 -9.21 2.73 -28.04
CA VAL A 81 -8.51 2.74 -26.77
C VAL A 81 -7.71 1.46 -26.63
N ARG A 82 -6.40 1.58 -26.43
CA ARG A 82 -5.52 0.48 -26.04
C ARG A 82 -4.91 0.73 -24.67
N ARG A 83 -4.40 -0.33 -24.04
CA ARG A 83 -3.55 -0.17 -22.86
C ARG A 83 -2.09 -0.17 -23.29
N GLN A 84 -1.27 0.62 -22.62
CA GLN A 84 0.17 0.64 -22.78
C GLN A 84 0.82 0.47 -21.41
N ALA A 85 1.86 -0.35 -21.34
CA ALA A 85 2.70 -0.48 -20.16
C ALA A 85 3.43 0.85 -19.86
N VAL A 86 3.42 1.27 -18.59
CA VAL A 86 4.14 2.45 -18.10
C VAL A 86 4.78 2.16 -16.74
N ASP A 87 5.91 2.80 -16.47
CA ASP A 87 6.62 2.67 -15.20
C ASP A 87 5.89 3.40 -14.05
N VAL A 88 5.96 2.83 -12.85
CA VAL A 88 5.34 3.42 -11.65
C VAL A 88 6.37 4.23 -10.84
N SER A 89 6.09 5.51 -10.64
CA SER A 89 6.96 6.38 -9.83
C SER A 89 7.11 5.87 -8.38
N PRO A 90 8.28 6.06 -7.72
CA PRO A 90 8.51 5.57 -6.36
C PRO A 90 7.49 6.07 -5.34
N LEU A 91 7.09 7.34 -5.45
CA LEU A 91 6.06 7.90 -4.57
C LEU A 91 4.68 7.28 -4.81
N ARG A 92 4.34 6.94 -6.07
CA ARG A 92 3.09 6.25 -6.41
C ARG A 92 3.08 4.82 -5.89
N ARG A 93 4.22 4.10 -5.94
CA ARG A 93 4.36 2.76 -5.33
C ARG A 93 3.96 2.77 -3.85
N VAL A 94 4.57 3.65 -3.06
CA VAL A 94 4.26 3.76 -1.62
C VAL A 94 2.81 4.18 -1.39
N ASN A 95 2.27 5.10 -2.21
CA ASN A 95 0.88 5.55 -2.07
C ASN A 95 -0.16 4.48 -2.40
N GLN A 96 0.11 3.59 -3.35
CA GLN A 96 -0.82 2.51 -3.72
C GLN A 96 -0.81 1.36 -2.73
N VAL A 97 0.32 1.12 -2.07
CA VAL A 97 0.52 -0.02 -1.18
C VAL A 97 -0.14 0.19 0.18
N ILE A 98 -0.01 1.38 0.77
CA ILE A 98 -0.50 1.64 2.14
C ILE A 98 -2.00 1.33 2.32
N PRO A 99 -2.90 1.72 1.41
CA PRO A 99 -4.32 1.33 1.49
C PRO A 99 -4.57 -0.17 1.28
N LYS A 100 -3.70 -0.88 0.54
CA LYS A 100 -3.85 -2.33 0.34
C LYS A 100 -3.45 -3.10 1.61
N ILE A 101 -2.42 -2.63 2.32
CA ILE A 101 -1.96 -3.21 3.60
C ILE A 101 -3.03 -3.05 4.69
N GLN A 102 -3.80 -1.96 4.66
CA GLN A 102 -4.93 -1.74 5.57
C GLN A 102 -5.90 -2.94 5.61
N ASN A 103 -6.29 -3.43 4.43
CA ASN A 103 -7.27 -4.50 4.30
C ASN A 103 -6.72 -5.86 4.75
N CYS A 104 -5.40 -5.99 4.85
CA CYS A 104 -4.72 -7.23 5.19
C CYS A 104 -3.76 -7.04 6.37
N LEU A 105 -4.11 -6.22 7.38
CA LEU A 105 -3.28 -6.01 8.57
C LEU A 105 -2.86 -7.33 9.23
N ALA A 106 -3.75 -8.33 9.24
CA ALA A 106 -3.45 -9.67 9.73
C ALA A 106 -2.42 -10.43 8.85
N ASP A 107 -2.42 -10.18 7.54
CA ASP A 107 -1.51 -10.83 6.58
C ASP A 107 -0.27 -9.99 6.27
N THR A 108 -0.01 -8.93 7.05
CA THR A 108 1.19 -8.10 6.91
C THR A 108 2.46 -8.94 6.99
N LEU A 109 2.44 -9.99 7.81
CA LEU A 109 3.53 -10.95 7.91
C LEU A 109 3.75 -11.74 6.61
N SER A 110 2.69 -12.30 6.04
CA SER A 110 2.72 -13.02 4.76
C SER A 110 3.20 -12.12 3.63
N THR A 111 2.82 -10.84 3.69
CA THR A 111 3.25 -9.80 2.75
C THR A 111 4.74 -9.46 2.89
N ALA A 112 5.24 -9.35 4.13
CA ALA A 112 6.65 -9.12 4.41
C ALA A 112 7.52 -10.28 3.91
N LYS A 113 7.02 -11.52 3.99
CA LYS A 113 7.69 -12.71 3.45
C LYS A 113 7.56 -12.90 1.94
N GLY A 114 6.83 -12.03 1.23
CA GLY A 114 6.63 -12.15 -0.21
C GLY A 114 5.70 -13.28 -0.62
N SER A 115 4.86 -13.79 0.29
CA SER A 115 3.95 -14.90 -0.01
C SER A 115 2.81 -14.43 -0.92
N SER A 116 2.60 -15.17 -2.01
CA SER A 116 1.47 -14.96 -2.95
C SER A 116 0.09 -15.13 -2.32
N ASN A 117 0.00 -15.57 -1.05
CA ASN A 117 -1.27 -15.64 -0.32
C ASN A 117 -1.82 -14.25 0.05
N SER A 118 -0.94 -13.26 0.22
CA SER A 118 -1.33 -11.91 0.61
C SER A 118 -2.16 -11.20 -0.46
N TYR A 119 -3.24 -10.53 -0.04
CA TYR A 119 -4.07 -9.69 -0.91
C TYR A 119 -3.25 -8.60 -1.64
N ALA A 120 -2.30 -7.98 -0.94
CA ALA A 120 -1.51 -6.88 -1.49
C ALA A 120 -0.59 -7.36 -2.64
N ILE A 121 -0.01 -8.55 -2.50
CA ILE A 121 0.86 -9.17 -3.51
C ILE A 121 0.03 -9.67 -4.69
N LYS A 122 -1.09 -10.37 -4.45
CA LYS A 122 -2.00 -10.78 -5.54
C LYS A 122 -2.42 -9.60 -6.41
N LYS A 123 -2.79 -8.48 -5.78
CA LYS A 123 -3.18 -7.25 -6.50
C LYS A 123 -2.01 -6.56 -7.19
N LYS A 124 -0.77 -6.77 -6.75
CA LYS A 124 0.42 -6.29 -7.46
C LYS A 124 0.66 -7.15 -8.70
N ASP A 125 0.67 -8.47 -8.54
CA ASP A 125 0.94 -9.43 -9.62
C ASP A 125 -0.11 -9.34 -10.73
N GLU A 126 -1.39 -9.15 -10.38
CA GLU A 126 -2.46 -8.88 -11.35
C GLU A 126 -2.17 -7.64 -12.22
N LEU A 127 -1.69 -6.55 -11.62
CA LEU A 127 -1.38 -5.30 -12.32
C LEU A 127 -0.16 -5.46 -13.24
N GLU A 128 0.91 -6.06 -12.72
CA GLU A 128 2.15 -6.29 -13.48
C GLU A 128 1.91 -7.26 -14.65
N ARG A 129 1.05 -8.27 -14.48
CA ARG A 129 0.64 -9.18 -15.56
C ARG A 129 -0.07 -8.44 -16.70
N VAL A 130 -0.98 -7.52 -16.37
CA VAL A 130 -1.69 -6.71 -17.38
C VAL A 130 -0.72 -5.75 -18.07
N ALA A 131 0.22 -5.14 -17.34
CA ALA A 131 1.23 -4.29 -17.95
C ALA A 131 2.11 -5.06 -18.94
N LYS A 132 2.62 -6.22 -18.54
CA LYS A 132 3.45 -7.08 -19.39
C LYS A 132 2.76 -7.55 -20.68
N SER A 133 1.46 -7.81 -20.61
CA SER A 133 0.66 -8.20 -21.79
C SER A 133 0.44 -7.08 -22.80
N ASN A 134 0.59 -5.81 -22.40
CA ASN A 134 0.33 -4.62 -23.21
C ASN A 134 1.62 -3.86 -23.52
N ARG A 135 2.74 -4.58 -23.54
CA ARG A 135 4.06 -4.06 -23.90
C ARG A 135 4.24 -4.10 -25.40
#